data_AF-A0A7S1X8S2-F1
#
_entry.id   AF-A0A7S1X8S2-F1
#
_cell.length_a   1.000
_cell.length_b   1.000
_cell.length_c   1.000
_cell.angle_alpha   90.00
_cell.angle_beta   90.00
_cell.angle_gamma   90.00
#
_symmetry.space_group_name_H-M   'P 1'
#
loop_
_entity.id
_entity.type
_entity.pdbx_description
1 polymer ?
#
loop_
_entity_poly.entity_id
_entity_poly.type
_entity_poly.pdbx_seq_one_letter_code
_entity_poly.pdbx_strand_id
1 'polypeptide(L)'
;TMGATDEDVDVRRFSRDLEKIFKEIESIDSEIVVSSSDPFSPGADRGGFQAQVMVDDTQVNRLLIEVIRVGEENGIRFPREFGLLMKQMLYFDRYTKILAPGLQVFNDSRVDVGTSGL
;
A
#
# COMPACT_ATOMS: atom_id res chain seq x y z
N THR A 1 -14.45 26.48 15.07
CA THR A 1 -14.40 25.01 15.22
C THR A 1 -13.22 24.52 14.41
N MET A 2 -12.26 23.82 15.04
CA MET A 2 -11.08 23.30 14.33
C MET A 2 -11.51 21.99 13.66
N GLY A 3 -12.23 22.12 12.55
CA GLY A 3 -12.72 20.99 11.76
C GLY A 3 -11.64 20.51 10.79
N ALA A 4 -11.61 19.20 10.53
CA ALA A 4 -10.77 18.59 9.51
C ALA A 4 -11.23 18.96 8.08
N THR A 5 -12.33 19.71 7.96
CA THR A 5 -12.90 20.17 6.70
C THR A 5 -13.10 21.69 6.72
N ASP A 6 -12.79 22.34 5.60
CA ASP A 6 -12.98 23.79 5.44
C ASP A 6 -14.44 24.15 5.09
N GLU A 7 -15.20 23.22 4.52
CA GLU A 7 -16.59 23.39 4.08
C GLU A 7 -17.49 22.17 4.45
N ASP A 8 -18.79 22.28 4.17
CA ASP A 8 -19.74 21.18 4.33
C ASP A 8 -19.50 20.13 3.23
N VAL A 9 -19.28 18.88 3.63
CA VAL A 9 -18.83 17.82 2.71
C VAL A 9 -19.99 17.30 1.88
N ASP A 10 -19.88 17.36 0.55
CA ASP A 10 -20.79 16.64 -0.35
C ASP A 10 -20.49 15.13 -0.27
N VAL A 11 -21.20 14.47 0.63
CA VAL A 11 -21.09 13.02 0.87
C VAL A 11 -21.27 12.21 -0.41
N ARG A 12 -22.18 12.62 -1.31
CA ARG A 12 -22.44 11.83 -2.53
C ARG A 12 -21.28 11.92 -3.50
N ARG A 13 -20.69 13.11 -3.65
CA ARG A 13 -19.48 13.29 -4.46
C ARG A 13 -18.31 12.55 -3.85
N PHE A 14 -18.06 12.75 -2.55
CA PHE A 14 -16.93 12.13 -1.86
C PHE A 14 -16.99 10.60 -1.92
N SER A 15 -18.16 9.98 -1.73
CA SER A 15 -18.32 8.53 -1.86
C SER A 15 -17.97 8.01 -3.26
N ARG A 16 -18.34 8.73 -4.32
CA ARG A 16 -17.99 8.35 -5.70
C ARG A 16 -16.49 8.47 -5.96
N ASP A 17 -15.84 9.45 -5.36
CA ASP A 17 -14.39 9.64 -5.53
C ASP A 17 -13.60 8.62 -4.70
N LEU A 18 -14.06 8.30 -3.48
CA LEU A 18 -13.52 7.17 -2.71
C LEU A 18 -13.69 5.84 -3.45
N GLU A 19 -14.85 5.59 -4.07
CA GLU A 19 -15.08 4.37 -4.84
C GLU A 19 -14.07 4.21 -5.98
N LYS A 20 -13.66 5.30 -6.64
CA LYS A 20 -12.60 5.26 -7.66
C LYS A 20 -11.25 4.88 -7.04
N ILE A 21 -10.88 5.52 -5.93
CA ILE A 21 -9.63 5.22 -5.22
C ILE A 21 -9.58 3.74 -4.81
N PHE A 22 -10.66 3.20 -4.25
CA PHE A 22 -10.70 1.79 -3.85
C PHE A 22 -10.60 0.84 -5.05
N LYS A 23 -11.26 1.16 -6.17
CA LYS A 23 -11.09 0.39 -7.42
C LYS A 23 -9.66 0.47 -7.96
N GLU A 24 -9.01 1.62 -7.83
CA GLU A 24 -7.60 1.75 -8.21
C GLU A 24 -6.70 0.89 -7.33
N ILE A 25 -6.92 0.89 -6.00
CA ILE A 25 -6.19 0.02 -5.06
C ILE A 25 -6.37 -1.45 -5.42
N GLU A 26 -7.60 -1.89 -5.69
CA GLU A 26 -7.90 -3.27 -6.11
C GLU A 26 -7.25 -3.63 -7.45
N SER A 27 -7.06 -2.64 -8.32
CA SER A 27 -6.41 -2.83 -9.63
C SER A 27 -4.89 -2.76 -9.59
N ILE A 28 -4.27 -2.41 -8.45
CA ILE A 28 -2.82 -2.46 -8.30
C ILE A 28 -2.43 -3.94 -8.37
N ASP A 29 -2.06 -4.36 -9.58
CA ASP A 29 -1.62 -5.71 -9.88
C ASP A 29 -0.43 -6.05 -9.00
N SER A 30 -0.68 -6.97 -8.08
CA SER A 30 0.35 -7.65 -7.30
C SER A 30 0.92 -8.75 -8.20
N GLU A 31 2.03 -8.49 -8.89
CA GLU A 31 2.66 -9.51 -9.74
C GLU A 31 3.21 -10.61 -8.83
N ILE A 32 2.65 -11.82 -8.92
CA ILE A 32 3.13 -12.99 -8.17
C ILE A 32 4.20 -13.70 -9.02
N VAL A 33 5.47 -13.38 -8.77
CA VAL A 33 6.62 -14.05 -9.39
C VAL A 33 6.89 -15.36 -8.65
N VAL A 34 6.58 -16.49 -9.26
CA VAL A 34 6.89 -17.82 -8.68
C VAL A 34 8.27 -18.28 -9.15
N SER A 35 9.25 -18.30 -8.23
CA SER A 35 10.60 -18.83 -8.44
C SER A 35 10.74 -20.21 -7.79
N SER A 36 11.28 -21.18 -8.52
CA SER A 36 11.70 -22.46 -7.93
C SER A 36 12.97 -22.24 -7.11
N SER A 37 12.99 -22.65 -5.84
CA SER A 37 14.20 -22.60 -5.01
C SER A 37 15.30 -23.50 -5.60
N ASP A 38 16.52 -22.97 -5.74
CA ASP A 38 17.69 -23.77 -6.17
C ASP A 38 17.96 -24.87 -5.11
N PRO A 39 17.92 -26.17 -5.49
CA PRO A 39 18.08 -27.28 -4.56
C PRO A 39 19.46 -27.36 -3.87
N PHE A 40 20.44 -26.58 -4.32
CA PHE A 40 21.78 -26.51 -3.73
C PHE A 40 22.02 -25.32 -2.78
N SER A 41 21.04 -24.42 -2.58
CA SER A 41 21.20 -23.29 -1.65
C SER A 41 21.21 -23.75 -0.19
N PRO A 42 22.27 -23.47 0.59
CA PRO A 42 22.31 -23.85 2.01
C PRO A 42 21.28 -23.03 2.80
N GLY A 43 20.28 -23.71 3.36
CA GLY A 43 19.19 -23.11 4.14
C GLY A 43 17.86 -22.94 3.40
N ALA A 44 17.79 -23.29 2.11
CA ALA A 44 16.54 -23.36 1.36
C ALA A 44 15.82 -24.70 1.60
N ASP A 45 14.52 -24.64 1.84
CA ASP A 45 13.68 -25.82 2.01
C ASP A 45 13.69 -26.64 0.70
N ARG A 46 14.02 -27.93 0.77
CA ARG A 46 14.26 -28.77 -0.41
C ARG A 46 12.95 -28.93 -1.19
N GLY A 47 12.75 -28.11 -2.23
CA GLY A 47 11.60 -28.19 -3.14
C GLY A 47 10.54 -27.10 -2.96
N GLY A 48 10.87 -25.97 -2.32
CA GLY A 48 9.93 -24.86 -2.14
C GLY A 48 9.73 -24.00 -3.39
N PHE A 49 8.47 -23.68 -3.70
CA PHE A 49 8.13 -22.58 -4.60
C PHE A 49 8.13 -21.27 -3.81
N GLN A 50 8.94 -20.29 -4.20
CA GLN A 50 8.87 -18.93 -3.67
C GLN A 50 7.97 -18.09 -4.57
N ALA A 51 6.77 -17.77 -4.13
CA ALA A 51 5.92 -16.75 -4.75
C ALA A 51 6.32 -15.38 -4.19
N GLN A 52 6.66 -14.40 -5.04
CA GLN A 52 6.97 -13.02 -4.66
C GLN A 52 5.90 -12.08 -5.19
N VAL A 53 5.22 -11.34 -4.32
CA VAL A 53 4.34 -10.25 -4.73
C VAL A 53 5.16 -8.99 -4.93
N MET A 54 5.27 -8.51 -6.17
CA MET A 54 5.85 -7.20 -6.48
C MET A 54 4.73 -6.19 -6.71
N VAL A 55 4.77 -5.10 -5.94
CA VAL A 55 3.90 -3.94 -6.14
C VAL A 55 4.69 -2.87 -6.89
N ASP A 56 4.13 -2.36 -7.98
CA ASP A 56 4.72 -1.30 -8.80
C ASP A 56 4.71 0.06 -8.08
N ASP A 57 5.90 0.56 -7.79
CA ASP A 57 6.13 1.85 -7.12
C ASP A 57 5.49 3.03 -7.86
N THR A 58 5.38 2.96 -9.19
CA THR A 58 4.79 4.03 -10.00
C THR A 58 3.27 4.10 -9.82
N GLN A 59 2.62 2.94 -9.64
CA GLN A 59 1.18 2.85 -9.39
C GLN A 59 0.84 3.35 -7.98
N VAL A 60 1.65 2.98 -6.98
CA VAL A 60 1.51 3.46 -5.60
C VAL A 60 1.67 4.98 -5.52
N ASN A 61 2.64 5.55 -6.24
CA ASN A 61 2.84 7.00 -6.28
C ASN A 61 1.63 7.73 -6.90
N ARG A 62 1.12 7.22 -8.02
CA ARG A 62 -0.09 7.76 -8.65
C ARG A 62 -1.29 7.72 -7.71
N LEU A 63 -1.51 6.60 -7.03
CA LEU A 63 -2.56 6.45 -6.03
C LEU A 63 -2.41 7.46 -4.89
N LEU A 64 -1.19 7.71 -4.41
CA LEU A 64 -0.96 8.69 -3.35
C LEU A 64 -1.37 10.10 -3.78
N ILE A 65 -1.04 10.48 -5.02
CA ILE A 65 -1.44 11.77 -5.59
C ILE A 65 -2.97 11.83 -5.73
N GLU A 66 -3.60 10.74 -6.18
CA GLU A 66 -5.07 10.61 -6.30
C GLU A 66 -5.77 10.85 -4.95
N VAL A 67 -5.28 10.22 -3.88
CA VAL A 67 -5.82 10.36 -2.51
C VAL A 67 -5.72 11.79 -2.02
N ILE A 68 -4.58 12.46 -2.22
CA ILE A 68 -4.40 13.86 -1.84
C ILE A 68 -5.37 14.75 -2.62
N ARG A 69 -5.46 14.56 -3.94
CA ARG A 69 -6.35 15.32 -4.82
C ARG A 69 -7.81 15.19 -4.39
N VAL A 70 -8.29 13.96 -4.18
CA VAL A 70 -9.68 13.70 -3.76
C VAL A 70 -9.96 14.29 -2.38
N GLY A 71 -9.00 14.25 -1.46
CA GLY A 71 -9.15 14.88 -0.15
C GLY A 71 -9.29 16.40 -0.27
N GLU A 72 -8.38 17.07 -0.96
CA GLU A 72 -8.44 18.53 -1.18
C GLU A 72 -9.73 18.95 -1.89
N GLU A 73 -10.11 18.22 -2.95
CA GLU A 73 -11.33 18.49 -3.73
C GLU A 73 -12.63 18.34 -2.93
N ASN A 74 -12.62 17.56 -1.84
CA ASN A 74 -13.76 17.36 -0.95
C ASN A 74 -13.61 18.13 0.37
N GLY A 75 -12.71 19.13 0.39
CA GLY A 75 -12.53 20.05 1.52
C GLY A 75 -11.79 19.44 2.71
N ILE A 76 -11.16 18.27 2.55
CA ILE A 76 -10.34 17.63 3.59
C ILE A 76 -9.02 18.36 3.71
N ARG A 77 -8.72 18.83 4.91
CA ARG A 77 -7.44 19.45 5.22
C ARG A 77 -6.50 18.42 5.85
N PHE A 78 -5.57 17.91 5.06
CA PHE A 78 -4.55 16.99 5.56
C PHE A 78 -3.60 17.72 6.53
N PRO A 79 -3.38 17.18 7.74
CA PRO A 79 -2.33 17.67 8.63
C PRO A 79 -0.95 17.52 8.00
N ARG A 80 0.02 18.35 8.41
CA ARG A 80 1.41 18.25 7.92
C ARG A 80 2.02 16.88 8.23
N GLU A 81 1.61 16.30 9.34
CA GLU A 81 2.02 15.01 9.85
C GLU A 81 1.57 13.85 8.94
N PHE A 82 0.46 14.00 8.20
CA PHE A 82 -0.02 13.00 7.25
C PHE A 82 0.98 12.78 6.11
N GLY A 83 1.45 13.88 5.50
CA GLY A 83 2.47 13.80 4.45
C GLY A 83 3.80 13.22 4.96
N LEU A 84 4.15 13.47 6.22
CA LEU A 84 5.33 12.86 6.85
C LEU A 84 5.14 11.34 7.04
N LEU A 85 3.98 10.91 7.53
CA LEU A 85 3.65 9.50 7.71
C LEU A 85 3.63 8.75 6.36
N MET A 86 3.07 9.36 5.31
CA MET A 86 3.09 8.80 3.97
C MET A 86 4.51 8.59 3.44
N LYS A 87 5.38 9.59 3.63
CA LYS A 87 6.80 9.45 3.29
C LYS A 87 7.46 8.32 4.08
N GLN A 88 7.19 8.24 5.39
CA GLN A 88 7.74 7.17 6.24
C GLN A 88 7.34 5.77 5.74
N MET A 89 6.09 5.59 5.32
CA MET A 89 5.62 4.32 4.74
C MET A 89 6.36 3.98 3.44
N LEU A 90 6.51 4.94 2.52
CA LEU A 90 7.24 4.75 1.27
C LEU A 90 8.73 4.45 1.48
N TYR A 91 9.37 5.14 2.45
CA TYR A 91 10.77 4.87 2.79
C TYR A 91 10.94 3.50 3.42
N PHE A 92 10.02 3.07 4.28
CA PHE A 92 10.05 1.75 4.88
C PHE A 92 9.98 0.63 3.83
N ASP A 93 9.08 0.76 2.84
CA ASP A 93 8.98 -0.19 1.73
C ASP A 93 10.29 -0.25 0.93
N ARG A 94 10.83 0.91 0.53
CA ARG A 94 12.10 0.98 -0.21
C ARG A 94 13.28 0.41 0.58
N TYR A 95 13.36 0.67 1.88
CA TYR A 95 14.43 0.11 2.72
C TYR A 95 14.32 -1.40 2.85
N THR A 96 13.10 -1.91 3.00
CA THR A 96 12.84 -3.36 3.04
C THR A 96 13.28 -4.02 1.73
N LYS A 97 12.91 -3.45 0.57
CA LYS A 97 13.33 -3.94 -0.75
C LYS A 97 14.85 -3.98 -0.91
N ILE A 98 15.56 -2.96 -0.42
CA ILE A 98 17.04 -2.90 -0.51
C ILE A 98 17.70 -3.89 0.45
N LEU A 99 17.21 -3.99 1.68
CA LEU A 99 17.83 -4.80 2.73
C LEU A 99 17.53 -6.29 2.59
N ALA A 100 16.33 -6.63 2.13
CA ALA A 100 15.88 -8.00 1.96
C ALA A 100 15.02 -8.13 0.69
N PRO A 101 15.65 -8.25 -0.51
CA PRO A 101 14.96 -8.26 -1.80
C PRO A 101 13.93 -9.39 -1.99
N GLY A 102 13.93 -10.41 -1.12
CA GLY A 102 12.94 -11.50 -1.12
C GLY A 102 11.97 -11.47 0.06
N LEU A 103 12.07 -10.49 0.97
CA LEU A 103 11.19 -10.38 2.13
C LEU A 103 9.85 -9.75 1.73
N GLN A 104 8.79 -10.54 1.84
CA GLN A 104 7.42 -10.08 1.62
C GLN A 104 6.79 -9.77 2.97
N VAL A 105 7.06 -8.57 3.48
CA VAL A 105 6.56 -8.12 4.79
C VAL A 105 5.05 -8.23 4.90
N PHE A 106 4.31 -7.96 3.81
CA PHE A 106 2.85 -8.06 3.78
C PHE A 106 2.31 -9.50 3.74
N ASN A 107 3.15 -10.48 3.39
CA ASN A 107 2.80 -11.91 3.42
C ASN A 107 3.35 -12.61 4.67
N ASP A 108 4.03 -11.87 5.56
CA ASP A 108 4.48 -12.41 6.83
C ASP A 108 3.30 -12.55 7.78
N SER A 109 3.05 -13.79 8.24
CA SER A 109 2.06 -14.14 9.26
C SER A 109 2.11 -13.28 10.54
N ARG A 110 3.24 -12.65 10.85
CA ARG A 110 3.42 -11.76 12.01
C ARG A 110 2.88 -10.35 11.77
N VAL A 111 2.66 -9.99 10.52
CA VAL A 111 2.27 -8.65 10.07
C VAL A 111 0.80 -8.64 9.61
N ASP A 112 -0.01 -9.66 9.97
CA ASP A 112 -1.46 -9.68 9.68
C ASP A 112 -2.13 -8.39 10.19
N VAL A 113 -2.43 -7.49 9.26
CA VAL A 113 -3.15 -6.24 9.52
C VAL A 113 -4.64 -6.59 9.63
N GLY A 114 -5.00 -7.25 10.72
CA GLY A 114 -6.36 -7.23 11.26
C GLY A 114 -7.46 -7.91 10.44
N THR A 115 -7.17 -8.93 9.63
CA THR A 115 -8.25 -9.74 9.02
C THR A 115 -8.80 -10.83 9.95
N SER A 116 -8.15 -11.07 11.10
CA SER A 116 -8.52 -12.10 12.07
C SER A 116 -9.69 -11.74 13.01
N GLY A 117 -10.62 -10.85 12.65
CA GLY A 117 -11.57 -10.25 13.60
C GLY A 117 -12.98 -9.88 13.14
N LEU A 118 -13.49 -10.39 12.02
CA LEU A 118 -14.92 -10.34 11.66
C LEU A 118 -15.41 -11.68 11.11
#